data_AF-A0A397T2Z3-F1
#
_entry.id   AF-A0A397T2Z3-F1
#
_cell.length_a   1.000
_cell.length_b   1.000
_cell.length_c   1.000
_cell.angle_alpha   90.00
_cell.angle_beta   90.00
_cell.angle_gamma   90.00
#
_symmetry.space_group_name_H-M   'P 1'
#
loop_
_entity.id
_entity.type
_entity.pdbx_description
1 polymer ?
#
loop_
_entity_poly.entity_id
_entity_poly.type
_entity_poly.pdbx_seq_one_letter_code
_entity_poly.pdbx_strand_id
1 'polypeptide(L)' 'MSEALSKPRNVSYTLCKLNDWTERRLIDTNPEFQRDIVWNSTKQCHLIDSIINNYYIPPILFSCKIRWK' A
#
# COMPACT_ATOMS: atom_id res chain seq x y z
N MET A 1 15.42 24.38 1.86
CA MET A 1 15.17 23.43 2.97
C MET A 1 14.84 22.12 2.30
N SER A 2 15.64 21.06 2.49
CA SER A 2 15.57 19.87 1.63
C SER A 2 14.18 19.22 1.64
N GLU A 3 13.43 19.36 0.54
CA GLU A 3 12.12 18.75 0.30
C GLU A 3 12.21 17.21 0.10
N ALA A 4 13.21 16.57 0.68
CA ALA A 4 13.42 15.13 0.51
C ALA A 4 12.57 14.35 1.52
N LEU A 5 11.81 13.37 1.02
CA LEU A 5 11.07 12.43 1.85
C LEU A 5 12.03 11.65 2.77
N SER A 6 11.58 11.35 3.99
CA SER A 6 12.32 10.47 4.90
C SER A 6 12.47 9.08 4.29
N LYS A 7 13.60 8.41 4.57
CA LYS A 7 13.85 7.04 4.12
C LYS A 7 12.68 6.11 4.53
N PRO A 8 12.15 5.29 3.61
CA PRO A 8 11.07 4.37 3.93
C PRO A 8 11.54 3.30 4.93
N ARG A 9 10.61 2.91 5.82
CA ARG A 9 10.82 1.84 6.79
C ARG A 9 10.25 0.53 6.24
N ASN A 10 11.08 -0.49 6.10
CA ASN A 10 10.64 -1.81 5.69
C ASN A 10 10.11 -2.60 6.89
N VAL A 11 8.88 -3.11 6.78
CA VAL A 11 8.17 -3.87 7.80
C VAL A 11 7.25 -4.88 7.14
N SER A 12 7.12 -6.06 7.73
CA SER A 12 6.20 -7.10 7.25
C SER A 12 5.00 -7.18 8.18
N TYR A 13 3.80 -7.14 7.61
CA TYR A 13 2.53 -7.29 8.31
C TYR A 13 1.69 -8.38 7.67
N THR A 14 0.76 -8.95 8.44
CA THR A 14 -0.23 -9.89 7.90
C THR A 14 -1.32 -9.16 7.12
N LEU A 15 -1.96 -9.85 6.19
CA LEU A 15 -3.12 -9.31 5.45
C LEU A 15 -4.27 -8.92 6.40
N CYS A 16 -4.47 -9.68 7.48
CA CYS A 16 -5.45 -9.33 8.52
C CYS A 16 -5.16 -7.95 9.13
N LYS A 17 -3.88 -7.63 9.38
CA LYS A 17 -3.51 -6.33 9.92
C LYS A 17 -3.72 -5.19 8.92
N LEU A 18 -3.42 -5.44 7.64
CA LEU A 18 -3.69 -4.50 6.56
C LEU A 18 -5.20 -4.23 6.42
N ASN A 19 -6.02 -5.27 6.54
CA ASN A 19 -7.48 -5.15 6.50
C ASN A 19 -8.02 -4.32 7.66
N ASP A 20 -7.59 -4.61 8.90
CA ASP A 20 -7.93 -3.81 10.10
C ASP A 20 -7.62 -2.31 9.90
N TRP A 21 -6.46 -1.99 9.34
CA TRP A 21 -6.10 -0.60 9.06
C TRP A 21 -6.95 0.05 7.97
N THR A 22 -7.36 -0.71 6.97
CA THR A 22 -8.24 -0.24 5.90
C THR A 22 -9.63 0.05 6.43
N GLU A 23 -10.21 -0.88 7.19
CA GLU A 23 -11.53 -0.73 7.84
C GLU A 23 -11.57 0.45 8.80
N ARG A 24 -10.49 0.65 9.56
CA ARG A 24 -10.34 1.78 10.49
C ARG A 24 -9.96 3.10 9.81
N ARG A 25 -9.87 3.12 8.48
CA ARG A 25 -9.48 4.29 7.67
C ARG A 25 -8.15 4.91 8.11
N LEU A 26 -7.20 4.07 8.54
CA LEU A 26 -5.84 4.47 8.89
C LEU A 26 -4.94 4.56 7.65
N ILE A 27 -5.39 4.01 6.53
CA ILE A 27 -4.71 4.04 5.23
C ILE A 27 -5.56 4.85 4.27
N ASP A 28 -4.93 5.82 3.62
CA ASP A 28 -5.51 6.52 2.48
C ASP A 28 -5.24 5.70 1.21
N THR A 29 -6.29 5.16 0.62
CA THR A 29 -6.23 4.36 -0.63
C THR A 29 -6.43 5.21 -1.88
N ASN A 30 -6.76 6.50 -1.75
CA ASN A 30 -6.96 7.40 -2.87
C ASN A 30 -6.24 8.75 -2.67
N PRO A 31 -4.90 8.73 -2.49
CA PRO A 31 -4.15 9.96 -2.30
C PRO A 31 -4.03 10.76 -3.60
N GLU A 32 -3.94 12.09 -3.50
CA GLU A 32 -3.86 13.01 -4.66
C GLU A 32 -2.67 12.76 -5.58
N PHE A 33 -1.58 12.19 -5.06
CA PHE A 33 -0.38 11.84 -5.84
C PHE A 33 -0.48 10.48 -6.56
N GLN A 34 -1.57 9.74 -6.35
CA GLN A 34 -1.79 8.47 -7.05
C GLN A 34 -2.00 8.74 -8.54
N ARG A 35 -1.26 8.03 -9.40
CA ARG A 35 -1.48 8.12 -10.86
C ARG A 35 -2.89 7.65 -11.23
N ASP A 36 -3.46 8.26 -12.27
CA ASP A 36 -4.72 7.84 -12.88
C ASP A 36 -4.78 6.35 -13.16
N ILE A 37 -6.01 5.82 -13.22
CA ILE A 37 -6.39 4.38 -13.24
C ILE A 37 -5.32 3.47 -13.85
N VAL A 38 -4.46 2.94 -12.98
CA VAL A 38 -3.48 1.89 -13.32
C VAL A 38 -3.99 0.50 -12.88
N TRP A 39 -5.17 0.41 -12.27
CA TRP A 39 -5.70 -0.77 -11.55
C TRP A 39 -7.00 -1.32 -12.13
N ASN A 40 -6.94 -1.83 -13.36
CA ASN A 40 -8.08 -2.43 -14.05
C ASN A 40 -8.41 -3.86 -13.53
N SER A 41 -9.56 -4.40 -13.96
CA SER A 41 -10.03 -5.74 -13.58
C SER A 41 -9.02 -6.84 -13.89
N THR A 42 -8.32 -6.77 -15.03
CA THR A 42 -7.30 -7.74 -15.41
C THR A 42 -6.15 -7.80 -14.38
N LYS A 43 -5.65 -6.64 -13.94
CA LYS A 43 -4.58 -6.56 -12.92
C LYS A 43 -5.05 -7.04 -11.55
N GLN A 44 -6.32 -6.81 -11.23
CA GLN A 44 -6.94 -7.35 -10.01
C GLN A 44 -6.95 -8.87 -10.02
N CYS A 45 -7.37 -9.50 -11.13
CA CYS A 45 -7.33 -10.95 -11.28
C CYS A 45 -5.91 -11.50 -11.14
N HIS A 46 -4.91 -10.89 -11.81
CA HIS A 46 -3.52 -11.34 -11.73
C HIS A 46 -2.92 -11.25 -10.32
N LEU A 47 -3.36 -10.30 -9.49
CA LEU A 47 -2.94 -10.24 -8.10
C LEU A 47 -3.48 -11.43 -7.30
N ILE A 48 -4.76 -11.78 -7.51
CA ILE A 48 -5.38 -12.95 -6.86
C ILE A 48 -4.65 -14.23 -7.29
N ASP A 49 -4.40 -14.38 -8.60
CA ASP A 49 -3.65 -15.52 -9.13
C ASP A 49 -2.26 -15.63 -8.49
N SER A 50 -1.59 -14.49 -8.28
CA SER A 50 -0.26 -14.46 -7.66
C SER A 50 -0.27 -14.93 -6.21
N ILE A 51 -1.31 -14.57 -5.45
CA ILE A 51 -1.49 -15.02 -4.07
C ILE A 51 -1.74 -16.52 -4.02
N ILE A 52 -2.64 -17.04 -4.86
CA ILE A 52 -3.03 -18.46 -4.89
C ILE A 52 -1.84 -19.35 -5.28
N ASN A 53 -1.03 -18.91 -6.25
CA ASN A 53 0.14 -19.65 -6.73
C ASN A 53 1.41 -19.41 -5.89
N ASN A 54 1.32 -18.66 -4.79
CA ASN A 54 2.45 -18.32 -3.93
C ASN A 54 3.62 -17.65 -4.70
N TYR A 55 3.30 -16.82 -5.70
CA TYR A 55 4.29 -16.01 -6.38
C TYR A 55 4.74 -14.86 -5.49
N TYR A 56 5.96 -14.37 -5.77
CA TYR A 56 6.48 -13.19 -5.08
C TYR A 56 5.62 -11.97 -5.38
N ILE A 57 5.16 -11.29 -4.32
CA ILE A 57 4.44 -10.03 -4.39
C ILE A 57 5.37 -8.93 -3.88
N PRO A 58 5.62 -7.86 -4.66
CA PRO A 58 6.49 -6.78 -4.22
C PRO A 58 5.92 -6.07 -2.98
N PRO A 59 6.78 -5.49 -2.13
CA PRO A 59 6.33 -4.72 -0.99
C PRO A 59 5.55 -3.48 -1.43
N ILE A 60 4.54 -3.12 -0.65
CA ILE A 60 3.69 -1.94 -0.89
C ILE A 60 4.27 -0.76 -0.10
N LEU A 61 4.34 0.42 -0.74
CA LEU A 61 4.80 1.65 -0.11
C LEU A 61 3.61 2.48 0.36
N PHE A 62 3.64 2.90 1.62
CA PHE A 62 2.66 3.83 2.20
C PHE A 62 3.33 5.13 2.59
N SER A 63 2.64 6.26 2.32
CA SER A 63 3.04 7.57 2.85
C SER A 63 2.56 7.71 4.28
N CYS A 64 3.49 7.79 5.23
CA CYS A 64 3.17 7.98 6.63
C CYS A 64 3.14 9.48 6.97
N LYS A 65 1.95 10.04 7.23
CA LYS A 65 1.87 11.35 7.91
C LYS A 65 2.18 11.14 9.39
N ILE A 66 3.41 11.47 9.80
CA ILE A 66 3.76 11.54 11.22
C ILE A 66 3.02 12.76 11.79
N ARG A 67 1.93 12.52 12.52
CA ARG A 67 1.28 13.57 13.31
C ARG A 67 2.06 13.68 14.62
N TRP A 68 3.01 14.61 14.66
CA TRP A 68 3.57 15.05 15.93
C TRP A 68 2.44 15.70 16.73
N LYS A 69 2.30 15.30 18.00
CA LYS A 69 1.40 15.91 18.97
C LYS A 69 2.26 16.66 19.97
#